data_AF-A0A962EL75-F1
#
_entry.id   AF-A0A962EL75-F1
#
_cell.length_a   1.000
_cell.length_b   1.000
_cell.length_c   1.000
_cell.angle_alpha   90.00
_cell.angle_beta   90.00
_cell.angle_gamma   90.00
#
_symmetry.space_group_name_H-M   'P 1'
#
loop_
_entity.id
_entity.type
_entity.pdbx_description
1 polymer ?
#
loop_
_entity_poly.entity_id
_entity_poly.type
_entity_poly.pdbx_seq_one_letter_code
_entity_poly.pdbx_strand_id
1 'polypeptide(L)' 'AFFTGTAAEVLPIRELDGRRIGSGKRGPVTEKLQSHYFDMVKGNCKEHSDWLTPVK' A
#
# COMPACT_ATOMS: atom_id res chain seq x y z
N ALA A 1 10.71 0.90 -4.80
CA ALA A 1 9.79 -0.04 -5.47
C ALA A 1 8.84 -0.63 -4.42
N PHE A 2 7.75 -1.29 -4.83
CA PHE A 2 6.81 -1.93 -3.91
C PHE A 2 6.16 -3.15 -4.55
N PHE A 3 5.70 -4.09 -3.72
CA PHE A 3 4.80 -5.16 -4.14
C PHE A 3 3.35 -4.75 -3.90
N THR A 4 2.45 -5.38 -4.65
CA THR A 4 1.02 -5.30 -4.38
C THR A 4 0.29 -6.61 -4.65
N GLY A 5 -0.79 -6.84 -3.93
CA GLY A 5 -1.65 -8.02 -4.06
C GLY A 5 -2.62 -8.11 -2.89
N THR A 6 -3.63 -8.99 -2.94
CA THR A 6 -4.67 -9.05 -1.89
C THR A 6 -4.10 -9.34 -0.50
N ALA A 7 -3.15 -10.28 -0.40
CA ALA A 7 -2.50 -10.61 0.88
C ALA A 7 -1.30 -9.71 1.20
N ALA A 8 -0.59 -9.25 0.17
CA ALA A 8 0.58 -8.39 0.35
C ALA A 8 0.18 -6.93 0.61
N GLU A 9 -0.98 -6.48 0.13
CA GLU A 9 -1.44 -5.09 0.17
C GLU A 9 -0.53 -4.14 -0.62
N VAL A 10 0.15 -3.20 0.04
CA VAL A 10 1.18 -2.33 -0.55
C VAL A 10 2.41 -2.41 0.33
N LEU A 11 3.44 -3.17 -0.09
CA LEU A 11 4.67 -3.38 0.70
C LEU A 11 5.89 -2.73 0.06
N PRO A 12 6.63 -1.87 0.78
CA PRO A 12 7.85 -1.27 0.26
C PRO A 12 8.98 -2.29 0.09
N ILE A 13 9.67 -2.24 -1.04
CA ILE A 13 10.88 -3.01 -1.32
C ILE A 13 12.10 -2.11 -1.05
N ARG A 14 12.98 -2.57 -0.17
CA ARG A 14 14.16 -1.81 0.29
C ARG A 14 15.44 -2.13 -0.51
N GLU A 15 15.50 -3.32 -1.10
CA GLU A 15 16.67 -3.85 -1.80
C GLU A 15 16.23 -4.87 -2.86
N LEU A 16 17.00 -4.97 -3.95
CA LEU A 16 16.86 -5.99 -4.98
C LEU A 16 18.25 -6.49 -5.38
N ASP A 17 18.49 -7.79 -5.29
CA ASP A 17 19.76 -8.44 -5.65
C ASP A 17 20.99 -7.80 -5.02
N GLY A 18 20.93 -7.51 -3.71
CA GLY A 18 22.03 -6.84 -2.99
C GLY A 18 22.15 -5.34 -3.28
N ARG A 19 21.32 -4.78 -4.16
CA ARG A 19 21.34 -3.35 -4.50
C ARG A 19 20.24 -2.61 -3.75
N ARG A 20 20.66 -1.72 -2.86
CA ARG A 20 19.74 -0.85 -2.13
C ARG A 20 18.93 0.02 -3.09
N ILE A 21 17.62 0.06 -2.88
CA ILE A 21 16.73 0.93 -3.66
C ILE A 21 16.61 2.28 -2.94
N GLY A 22 17.09 3.35 -3.57
CA GLY A 22 17.07 4.70 -3.00
C GLY A 22 17.75 4.76 -1.63
N SER A 23 17.06 5.28 -0.62
CA SER A 23 17.56 5.35 0.76
C SER A 23 17.49 4.01 1.52
N GLY A 24 16.99 2.94 0.89
CA GLY A 24 16.76 1.66 1.55
C GLY A 24 15.67 1.75 2.62
N LYS A 25 14.71 2.66 2.46
CA LYS A 25 13.52 2.83 3.31
C LYS A 25 12.28 2.99 2.42
N ARG A 26 11.09 3.00 3.02
CA ARG A 26 9.85 3.35 2.31
C ARG A 26 10.01 4.74 1.68
N GLY A 27 9.74 4.85 0.39
CA GLY A 27 9.75 6.12 -0.33
C GLY A 27 8.42 6.87 -0.21
N PRO A 28 8.39 8.18 -0.50
CA PRO A 28 7.22 9.04 -0.29
C PRO A 28 6.00 8.62 -1.13
N VAL A 29 6.21 8.12 -2.35
CA VAL A 29 5.13 7.63 -3.21
C VAL A 29 4.51 6.35 -2.65
N THR A 30 5.35 5.40 -2.21
CA THR A 30 4.88 4.15 -1.60
C THR A 30 4.14 4.41 -0.29
N GLU A 31 4.61 5.36 0.51
CA GLU A 31 3.90 5.81 1.71
C GLU A 31 2.53 6.38 1.39
N LYS A 32 2.44 7.32 0.43
CA LYS A 32 1.17 7.90 0.02
C LYS A 32 0.17 6.84 -0.44
N LEU A 33 0.61 5.92 -1.29
CA LEU A 33 -0.24 4.82 -1.79
C LEU A 33 -0.65 3.87 -0.67
N GLN A 34 0.29 3.48 0.20
CA GLN A 34 0.03 2.56 1.30
C GLN A 34 -0.99 3.16 2.29
N SER A 35 -0.79 4.40 2.72
CA SER A 35 -1.72 5.09 3.62
C SER A 35 -3.11 5.19 3.00
N HIS A 36 -3.20 5.63 1.74
CA HIS A 36 -4.49 5.79 1.07
C HIS A 36 -5.21 4.45 0.85
N TYR A 37 -4.48 3.39 0.48
CA TYR A 37 -5.02 2.03 0.38
C TYR A 37 -5.64 1.59 1.71
N PHE A 38 -4.93 1.75 2.83
CA PHE A 38 -5.44 1.37 4.15
C PHE A 38 -6.67 2.16 4.58
N ASP A 39 -6.74 3.45 4.25
CA ASP A 39 -7.92 4.25 4.53
C ASP A 39 -9.13 3.80 3.70
N MET A 40 -8.92 3.45 2.43
CA MET A 40 -9.99 2.93 1.57
C MET A 40 -10.51 1.58 2.04
N VAL A 41 -9.63 0.58 2.24
CA VAL A 41 -10.08 -0.79 2.59
C VAL A 41 -10.70 -0.90 3.98
N LYS A 42 -10.39 0.04 4.88
CA LYS A 42 -11.03 0.14 6.21
C LYS A 42 -12.33 0.94 6.19
N GLY A 43 -12.71 1.54 5.07
CA GLY A 43 -13.89 2.40 4.97
C GLY A 43 -13.74 3.77 5.64
N ASN A 44 -12.50 4.21 5.90
CA ASN A 44 -12.23 5.55 6.44
C ASN A 44 -12.31 6.63 5.35
N CYS A 45 -12.37 6.24 4.07
CA CYS A 45 -12.57 7.12 2.93
C CYS A 45 -13.97 6.93 2.33
N LYS A 46 -14.60 8.03 1.90
CA LYS A 46 -15.88 8.00 1.16
C LYS A 46 -15.70 7.65 -0.32
N GLU A 47 -14.49 7.81 -0.84
CA GLU A 47 -14.16 7.40 -2.21
C GLU A 47 -14.24 5.88 -2.31
N HIS A 48 -14.80 5.38 -3.41
CA HIS A 48 -14.90 3.95 -3.70
C HIS A 48 -15.58 3.10 -2.61
N SER A 49 -16.56 3.67 -1.89
CA SER A 49 -17.35 2.91 -0.91
C SER A 49 -18.09 1.71 -1.53
N ASP A 50 -18.32 1.74 -2.85
CA ASP A 50 -18.88 0.65 -3.64
C ASP A 50 -17.97 -0.60 -3.73
N TRP A 51 -16.68 -0.49 -3.39
CA TRP A 51 -15.77 -1.65 -3.35
C TRP A 51 -15.87 -2.46 -2.05
N LEU A 52 -16.48 -1.89 -1.00
CA LEU A 52 -16.60 -2.53 0.30
C LEU A 52 -17.93 -3.28 0.40
N THR A 53 -17.88 -4.55 0.79
CA THR A 53 -19.07 -5.34 1.10
C THR A 53 -19.22 -5.45 2.62
N PRO A 54 -20.16 -4.75 3.26
CA PRO A 54 -20.41 -4.89 4.69
C PRO A 54 -20.96 -6.29 4.99
N VAL A 55 -20.33 -6.98 5.93
CA VAL A 55 -20.81 -8.25 6.47
C VAL A 55 -21.20 -8.01 7.93
N LYS A 56 -22.44 -8.36 8.29
CA LYS A 56 -22.97 -8.24 9.66
C LYS A 56 -22.75 -9.53 10.45
#